data_AF-A0AAQ0RWW8-F1
#
_entry.id   AF-A0AAQ0RWW8-F1
#
_cell.length_a   1.000
_cell.length_b   1.000
_cell.length_c   1.000
_cell.angle_alpha   90.00
_cell.angle_beta   90.00
_cell.angle_gamma   90.00
#
_symmetry.space_group_name_H-M   'P 1'
#
loop_
_entity.id
_entity.type
_entity.pdbx_description
1 polymer ?
#
loop_
_entity_poly.entity_id
_entity_poly.type
_entity_poly.pdbx_seq_one_letter_code
_entity_poly.pdbx_strand_id
1 'polypeptide(L)'
;MSKTVKIVIAVVIGVLLVVGIGGAAAYYFTKNTPKNTYLLSEQETAKKLQEYGEGRFENEFKFQDKMKDESYLVNLSASVDVPNRLLKLAEIPKSAVDATKLGLKVGHDPDKEKSILSVTPTVADNEIGEFQWGADKNNQYYSAPILNDVYKAKNDELTDVYKKVTGDTTSVNGDNKTVTNDTLNLNSLLSGSQISQDKIDEISSRYSEIIIDKLDDDNFEKDDATIKIDGEDNDVNKVTMNISKGEVKSIVTKVLKEAKDDKDIKAIAEEQFKSEEYESTIEDALKDVKDTNKDEFPSVKSVIWEDDNQILKRDLTLKDQDGTEAKLTGTSQIDDDKLTMDYKIKAEDNTEVSLKGESTKDDDKYKDEYKLVFDEGYKTTDLTLTNNESQDGDKRTDKGNVKVNANYETTTIDYDNTLETDTKNNSQKQDLKIMTDIDDEKVTFNIKGDTKLKEDIKFKQANAQDLNEMTDSDFRKLQREISDKTEDIVKDVAKDIKDKK
;
A
#
# COMPACT_ATOMS: atom_id res chain seq x y z
N MET A 1 -15.45 15.57 -20.84
CA MET A 1 -14.38 14.62 -20.45
C MET A 1 -14.87 13.57 -19.44
N SER A 2 -14.56 12.28 -19.61
CA SER A 2 -14.95 11.19 -18.71
C SER A 2 -14.08 11.07 -17.45
N LYS A 3 -14.54 10.30 -16.45
CA LYS A 3 -13.82 10.07 -15.18
C LYS A 3 -12.46 9.39 -15.43
N THR A 4 -12.40 8.40 -16.33
CA THR A 4 -11.17 7.69 -16.69
C THR A 4 -10.12 8.64 -17.25
N VAL A 5 -10.52 9.53 -18.18
CA VAL A 5 -9.60 10.52 -18.75
C VAL A 5 -9.08 11.49 -17.69
N LYS A 6 -9.94 11.93 -16.76
CA LYS A 6 -9.50 12.77 -15.63
C LYS A 6 -8.47 12.06 -14.73
N ILE A 7 -8.67 10.77 -14.45
CA ILE A 7 -7.70 9.95 -13.69
C ILE A 7 -6.38 9.86 -14.44
N VAL A 8 -6.40 9.56 -15.74
CA VAL A 8 -5.18 9.46 -16.55
C VAL A 8 -4.42 10.79 -16.60
N ILE A 9 -5.13 11.93 -16.71
CA ILE A 9 -4.52 13.26 -16.63
C ILE A 9 -3.80 13.43 -15.28
N ALA A 10 -4.44 13.07 -14.17
CA ALA A 10 -3.84 13.16 -12.85
C ALA A 10 -2.59 12.26 -12.73
N VAL A 11 -2.63 11.04 -13.28
CA VAL A 11 -1.48 10.12 -13.31
C VAL A 11 -0.34 10.70 -14.16
N VAL A 12 -0.61 11.19 -15.36
CA VAL A 12 0.40 11.81 -16.24
C VAL A 12 1.06 13.01 -15.55
N ILE A 13 0.28 13.85 -14.88
CA ILE A 13 0.80 14.97 -14.10
C ILE A 13 1.62 14.47 -12.90
N GLY A 14 1.17 13.41 -12.22
CA GLY A 14 1.94 12.77 -11.15
C GLY A 14 3.29 12.26 -11.64
N VAL A 15 3.32 11.56 -12.78
CA VAL A 15 4.57 11.10 -13.40
C VAL A 15 5.47 12.26 -13.79
N LEU A 16 4.92 13.38 -14.31
CA LEU A 16 5.67 14.62 -14.59
C LEU A 16 6.38 15.20 -13.35
N LEU A 17 5.94 14.87 -12.12
CA LEU A 17 6.50 15.36 -10.86
C LEU A 17 7.54 14.42 -10.22
N VAL A 18 7.76 13.25 -10.82
CA VAL A 18 8.69 12.20 -10.34
C VAL A 18 9.42 11.55 -11.52
N VAL A 19 9.60 12.29 -12.63
CA VAL A 19 10.24 11.76 -13.83
C VAL A 19 11.68 11.36 -13.48
N GLY A 20 11.95 10.06 -13.44
CA GLY A 20 13.31 9.52 -13.35
C GLY A 20 13.64 8.77 -12.08
N ILE A 21 13.04 7.60 -11.89
CA ILE A 21 13.68 6.56 -11.06
C ILE A 21 14.35 5.51 -11.96
N GLY A 22 13.73 5.18 -13.10
CA GLY A 22 14.31 4.23 -14.05
C GLY A 22 15.20 4.88 -15.11
N GLY A 23 16.51 4.94 -14.89
CA GLY A 23 17.63 4.75 -15.85
C GLY A 23 17.75 5.48 -17.21
N ALA A 24 16.69 6.02 -17.83
CA ALA A 24 16.68 6.57 -19.20
C ALA A 24 17.49 7.88 -19.36
N ALA A 25 17.75 8.54 -18.25
CA ALA A 25 18.22 9.90 -18.14
C ALA A 25 19.69 10.16 -18.52
N ALA A 26 20.58 9.18 -18.30
CA ALA A 26 22.02 9.43 -18.36
C ALA A 26 22.51 9.92 -19.73
N TYR A 27 21.81 9.58 -20.82
CA TYR A 27 22.21 9.95 -22.18
C TYR A 27 21.66 11.32 -22.64
N TYR A 28 20.53 11.78 -22.08
CA TYR A 28 19.87 13.03 -22.49
C TYR A 28 20.44 14.28 -21.83
N PHE A 29 21.09 14.13 -20.68
CA PHE A 29 21.45 15.25 -19.79
C PHE A 29 22.84 15.87 -19.98
N THR A 30 23.49 15.57 -21.10
CA THR A 30 24.83 16.10 -21.42
C THR A 30 24.86 17.59 -21.82
N LYS A 31 23.69 18.23 -22.01
CA LYS A 31 23.57 19.66 -22.35
C LYS A 31 22.96 20.45 -21.19
N ASN A 32 23.53 21.61 -20.87
CA ASN A 32 22.98 22.56 -19.89
C ASN A 32 21.82 23.37 -20.50
N THR A 33 20.69 22.72 -20.77
CA THR A 33 19.43 23.36 -21.20
C THR A 33 18.47 23.52 -20.01
N PRO A 34 17.51 24.47 -20.06
CA PRO A 34 16.47 24.58 -19.04
C PRO A 34 15.68 23.28 -18.85
N LYS A 35 15.29 22.60 -19.94
CA LYS A 35 14.63 21.29 -19.92
C LYS A 35 15.47 20.24 -19.17
N ASN A 36 16.75 20.12 -19.49
CA ASN A 36 17.63 19.15 -18.86
C ASN A 36 17.85 19.45 -17.38
N THR A 37 17.99 20.73 -17.02
CA THR A 37 18.08 21.16 -15.62
C THR A 37 16.82 20.75 -14.85
N TYR A 38 15.63 21.00 -15.42
CA TYR A 38 14.35 20.63 -14.81
C TYR A 38 14.27 19.12 -14.55
N LEU A 39 14.48 18.31 -15.59
CA LEU A 39 14.32 16.86 -15.52
C LEU A 39 15.40 16.18 -14.67
N LEU A 40 16.65 16.65 -14.72
CA LEU A 40 17.71 16.19 -13.80
C LEU A 40 17.32 16.46 -12.34
N SER A 41 16.74 17.63 -12.08
CA SER A 41 16.38 18.01 -10.71
C SER A 41 15.28 17.13 -10.14
N GLU A 42 14.28 16.77 -10.96
CA GLU A 42 13.24 15.81 -10.59
C GLU A 42 13.84 14.43 -10.27
N GLN A 43 14.73 13.94 -11.15
CA GLN A 43 15.39 12.64 -11.01
C GLN A 43 16.26 12.56 -9.75
N GLU A 44 17.18 13.51 -9.58
CA GLU A 44 18.13 13.49 -8.46
C GLU A 44 17.43 13.74 -7.12
N THR A 45 16.37 14.56 -7.08
CA THR A 45 15.56 14.71 -5.85
C THR A 45 14.86 13.41 -5.47
N ALA A 46 14.24 12.73 -6.43
CA ALA A 46 13.59 11.44 -6.19
C ALA A 46 14.60 10.37 -5.74
N LYS A 47 15.77 10.33 -6.38
CA LYS A 47 16.87 9.43 -6.03
C LYS A 47 17.42 9.70 -4.63
N LYS A 48 17.67 10.95 -4.25
CA LYS A 48 18.09 11.31 -2.88
C LYS A 48 17.07 10.85 -1.83
N LEU A 49 15.78 11.00 -2.11
CA LEU A 49 14.72 10.52 -1.21
C LEU A 49 14.72 8.99 -1.09
N GLN A 50 14.90 8.28 -2.21
CA GLN A 50 15.02 6.82 -2.23
C GLN A 50 16.26 6.35 -1.47
N GLU A 51 17.42 6.93 -1.73
CA GLU A 51 18.69 6.61 -1.05
C GLU A 51 18.60 6.86 0.46
N TYR A 52 17.94 7.94 0.89
CA TYR A 52 17.67 8.19 2.31
C TYR A 52 16.84 7.07 2.95
N GLY A 53 15.79 6.60 2.26
CA GLY A 53 14.93 5.51 2.73
C GLY A 53 15.62 4.14 2.70
N GLU A 54 16.28 3.80 1.60
CA GLU A 54 17.03 2.55 1.43
C GLU A 54 18.20 2.45 2.40
N GLY A 55 18.93 3.55 2.60
CA GLY A 55 20.01 3.61 3.59
C GLY A 55 19.51 3.40 5.02
N ARG A 56 18.32 3.89 5.34
CA ARG A 56 17.70 3.69 6.66
C ARG A 56 17.12 2.29 6.84
N PHE A 57 16.56 1.65 5.80
CA PHE A 57 15.86 0.36 5.92
C PHE A 57 16.48 -0.74 5.05
N GLU A 58 17.80 -0.73 4.88
CA GLU A 58 18.53 -1.55 3.89
C GLU A 58 18.20 -3.04 4.01
N ASN A 59 18.21 -3.56 5.25
CA ASN A 59 17.94 -4.96 5.52
C ASN A 59 16.48 -5.33 5.21
N GLU A 60 15.53 -4.49 5.59
CA GLU A 60 14.11 -4.68 5.31
C GLU A 60 13.80 -4.63 3.82
N PHE A 61 14.37 -3.68 3.07
CA PHE A 61 14.22 -3.61 1.61
C PHE A 61 14.75 -4.89 0.94
N LYS A 62 15.96 -5.33 1.29
CA LYS A 62 16.53 -6.59 0.79
C LYS A 62 15.68 -7.80 1.15
N PHE A 63 15.10 -7.82 2.35
CA PHE A 63 14.27 -8.94 2.79
C PHE A 63 12.93 -8.98 2.04
N GLN A 64 12.27 -7.83 1.88
CA GLN A 64 11.02 -7.70 1.13
C GLN A 64 11.20 -8.04 -0.35
N ASP A 65 12.33 -7.66 -0.94
CA ASP A 65 12.63 -8.01 -2.33
C ASP A 65 12.73 -9.53 -2.52
N LYS A 66 13.42 -10.23 -1.61
CA LYS A 66 13.46 -11.70 -1.63
C LYS A 66 12.09 -12.36 -1.45
N MET A 67 11.15 -11.77 -0.71
CA MET A 67 9.80 -12.34 -0.53
C MET A 67 9.00 -12.43 -1.83
N LYS A 68 9.40 -11.70 -2.89
CA LYS A 68 8.75 -11.73 -4.20
C LYS A 68 9.11 -12.98 -5.00
N ASP A 69 10.38 -13.37 -4.93
CA ASP A 69 10.91 -14.48 -5.73
C ASP A 69 11.04 -15.77 -4.92
N GLU A 70 11.23 -15.67 -3.61
CA GLU A 70 11.45 -16.82 -2.73
C GLU A 70 10.17 -17.13 -1.94
N SER A 71 9.96 -18.42 -1.65
CA SER A 71 8.85 -18.81 -0.78
C SER A 71 9.00 -18.15 0.60
N TYR A 72 7.89 -17.74 1.21
CA TYR A 72 7.91 -17.12 2.52
C TYR A 72 6.83 -17.70 3.44
N LEU A 73 7.11 -17.69 4.74
CA LEU A 73 6.18 -18.07 5.78
C LEU A 73 6.23 -17.05 6.92
N VAL A 74 5.15 -16.31 7.08
CA VAL A 74 4.90 -15.34 8.15
C VAL A 74 4.03 -16.00 9.22
N ASN A 75 4.49 -15.97 10.47
CA ASN A 75 3.70 -16.34 11.64
C ASN A 75 3.54 -15.12 12.54
N LEU A 76 2.31 -14.67 12.74
CA LEU A 76 1.96 -13.59 13.66
C LEU A 76 1.18 -14.13 14.85
N SER A 77 1.43 -13.59 16.03
CA SER A 77 0.70 -13.86 17.26
C SER A 77 0.28 -12.55 17.89
N ALA A 78 -1.02 -12.27 17.91
CA ALA A 78 -1.59 -11.10 18.56
C ALA A 78 -2.21 -11.45 19.92
N SER A 79 -2.01 -10.59 20.92
CA SER A 79 -2.66 -10.66 22.23
C SER A 79 -2.97 -9.26 22.74
N VAL A 80 -3.91 -9.14 23.68
CA VAL A 80 -4.31 -7.84 24.24
C VAL A 80 -4.17 -7.84 25.76
N ASP A 81 -3.63 -6.76 26.32
CA ASP A 81 -3.65 -6.48 27.75
C ASP A 81 -4.67 -5.35 28.01
N VAL A 82 -5.72 -5.69 28.75
CA VAL A 82 -6.85 -4.81 29.04
C VAL A 82 -6.89 -4.53 30.54
N PRO A 83 -6.95 -3.27 30.98
CA PRO A 83 -7.05 -2.92 32.40
C PRO A 83 -8.29 -3.51 33.08
N ASN A 84 -8.12 -3.94 34.34
CA ASN A 84 -9.16 -4.59 35.13
C ASN A 84 -10.46 -3.80 35.24
N ARG A 85 -10.41 -2.46 35.19
CA ARG A 85 -11.60 -1.61 35.27
C ARG A 85 -12.53 -1.82 34.08
N LEU A 86 -11.98 -1.83 32.85
CA LEU A 86 -12.78 -2.06 31.64
C LEU A 86 -13.39 -3.46 31.64
N LEU A 87 -12.62 -4.45 32.08
CA LEU A 87 -13.07 -5.84 32.14
C LEU A 87 -14.20 -6.06 33.16
N LYS A 88 -14.18 -5.35 34.29
CA LYS A 88 -15.27 -5.40 35.29
C LYS A 88 -16.59 -4.89 34.74
N LEU A 89 -16.58 -3.87 33.89
CA LEU A 89 -17.78 -3.35 33.24
C LEU A 89 -18.42 -4.37 32.30
N ALA A 90 -17.59 -5.18 31.62
CA ALA A 90 -18.02 -6.24 30.73
C ALA A 90 -18.26 -7.59 31.43
N GLU A 91 -18.05 -7.68 32.75
CA GLU A 91 -18.07 -8.92 33.54
C GLU A 91 -17.14 -10.04 33.02
N ILE A 92 -16.01 -9.66 32.41
CA ILE A 92 -15.01 -10.57 31.86
C ILE A 92 -13.84 -10.74 32.85
N PRO A 93 -13.42 -11.97 33.20
CA PRO A 93 -12.22 -12.18 34.03
C PRO A 93 -10.93 -11.77 33.30
N LYS A 94 -9.99 -11.13 34.02
CA LYS A 94 -8.64 -10.82 33.50
C LYS A 94 -7.91 -12.07 33.01
N SER A 95 -8.03 -13.17 33.76
CA SER A 95 -7.47 -14.49 33.42
C SER A 95 -8.01 -15.08 32.10
N ALA A 96 -9.19 -14.67 31.65
CA ALA A 96 -9.75 -15.09 30.36
C ALA A 96 -9.14 -14.27 29.21
N VAL A 97 -9.00 -12.96 29.39
CA VAL A 97 -8.41 -12.05 28.37
C VAL A 97 -6.92 -12.30 28.19
N ASP A 98 -6.16 -12.46 29.28
CA ASP A 98 -4.70 -12.70 29.23
C ASP A 98 -4.33 -14.03 28.57
N ALA A 99 -5.27 -14.95 28.61
CA ALA A 99 -5.20 -16.27 28.00
C ALA A 99 -5.78 -16.30 26.57
N THR A 100 -6.16 -15.14 26.02
CA THR A 100 -6.70 -15.01 24.67
C THR A 100 -5.59 -14.56 23.71
N LYS A 101 -5.44 -15.28 22.60
CA LYS A 101 -4.43 -15.03 21.56
C LYS A 101 -5.02 -15.31 20.19
N LEU A 102 -4.53 -14.60 19.18
CA LEU A 102 -4.85 -14.86 17.78
C LEU A 102 -3.57 -15.17 17.03
N GLY A 103 -3.42 -16.42 16.58
CA GLY A 103 -2.36 -16.81 15.65
C GLY A 103 -2.81 -16.57 14.22
N LEU A 104 -1.96 -15.97 13.39
CA LEU A 104 -2.14 -15.82 11.95
C LEU A 104 -0.91 -16.39 11.25
N LYS A 105 -1.11 -17.24 10.26
CA LYS A 105 -0.06 -17.82 9.43
C LYS A 105 -0.35 -17.50 7.97
N VAL A 106 0.60 -16.87 7.30
CA VAL A 106 0.51 -16.55 5.87
C VAL A 106 1.75 -17.12 5.20
N GLY A 107 1.59 -17.85 4.13
CA GLY A 107 2.74 -18.31 3.35
C GLY A 107 2.42 -18.49 1.89
N HIS A 108 3.43 -18.25 1.06
CA HIS A 108 3.33 -18.32 -0.38
C HIS A 108 4.63 -18.86 -0.95
N ASP A 109 4.53 -19.69 -1.99
CA ASP A 109 5.63 -20.19 -2.79
C ASP A 109 5.25 -19.90 -4.26
N PRO A 110 5.84 -18.85 -4.87
CA PRO A 110 5.48 -18.44 -6.22
C PRO A 110 5.82 -19.52 -7.25
N ASP A 111 6.99 -20.17 -7.12
CA ASP A 111 7.45 -21.23 -8.03
C ASP A 111 6.54 -22.47 -8.02
N LYS A 112 6.05 -22.86 -6.83
CA LYS A 112 5.19 -24.04 -6.69
C LYS A 112 3.70 -23.75 -6.77
N GLU A 113 3.32 -22.47 -6.89
CA GLU A 113 1.93 -21.99 -6.78
C GLU A 113 1.25 -22.58 -5.54
N LYS A 114 1.89 -22.44 -4.39
CA LYS A 114 1.37 -22.96 -3.11
C LYS A 114 1.19 -21.84 -2.11
N SER A 115 0.02 -21.80 -1.50
CA SER A 115 -0.30 -20.79 -0.51
C SER A 115 -0.98 -21.37 0.73
N ILE A 116 -0.81 -20.69 1.85
CA ILE A 116 -1.57 -20.92 3.06
C ILE A 116 -1.92 -19.60 3.73
N LEU A 117 -3.17 -19.51 4.18
CA LEU A 117 -3.66 -18.53 5.12
C LEU A 117 -4.35 -19.31 6.24
N SER A 118 -3.89 -19.18 7.47
CA SER A 118 -4.57 -19.81 8.60
C SER A 118 -4.67 -18.91 9.82
N VAL A 119 -5.79 -19.04 10.52
CA VAL A 119 -6.10 -18.32 11.75
C VAL A 119 -6.33 -19.33 12.86
N THR A 120 -5.63 -19.17 13.98
CA THR A 120 -5.72 -20.05 15.14
C THR A 120 -6.11 -19.21 16.37
N PRO A 121 -7.41 -19.08 16.65
CA PRO A 121 -7.88 -18.39 17.84
C PRO A 121 -7.70 -19.28 19.08
N THR A 122 -7.23 -18.65 20.15
CA THR A 122 -7.22 -19.20 21.51
C THR A 122 -8.05 -18.26 22.37
N VAL A 123 -9.05 -18.78 23.06
CA VAL A 123 -9.90 -17.99 23.97
C VAL A 123 -9.82 -18.61 25.34
N ALA A 124 -9.44 -17.84 26.35
CA ALA A 124 -9.37 -18.31 27.73
C ALA A 124 -8.53 -19.60 27.93
N ASP A 125 -7.38 -19.74 27.26
CA ASP A 125 -6.50 -20.94 27.19
C ASP A 125 -7.09 -22.15 26.45
N ASN A 126 -8.29 -22.02 25.88
CA ASN A 126 -8.84 -23.03 24.99
C ASN A 126 -8.46 -22.72 23.54
N GLU A 127 -7.62 -23.57 22.96
CA GLU A 127 -7.28 -23.52 21.53
C GLU A 127 -8.48 -24.02 20.73
N ILE A 128 -9.18 -23.11 20.07
CA ILE A 128 -10.36 -23.43 19.25
C ILE A 128 -9.98 -24.32 18.07
N GLY A 129 -8.74 -24.17 17.60
CA GLY A 129 -8.12 -24.90 16.50
C GLY A 129 -7.94 -24.05 15.24
N GLU A 130 -7.20 -24.59 14.27
CA GLU A 130 -6.76 -23.88 13.08
C GLU A 130 -7.86 -23.82 11.99
N PHE A 131 -8.28 -22.62 11.62
CA PHE A 131 -9.05 -22.32 10.42
C PHE A 131 -8.07 -22.07 9.28
N GLN A 132 -8.01 -22.97 8.32
CA GLN A 132 -7.01 -23.03 7.26
C GLN A 132 -7.66 -22.90 5.88
N TRP A 133 -7.12 -21.99 5.09
CA TRP A 133 -7.27 -21.91 3.64
C TRP A 133 -5.91 -22.18 3.00
N GLY A 134 -5.75 -23.33 2.35
CA GLY A 134 -4.58 -23.69 1.57
C GLY A 134 -4.86 -23.65 0.07
N ALA A 135 -3.84 -23.55 -0.76
CA ALA A 135 -3.98 -23.65 -2.21
C ALA A 135 -2.77 -24.34 -2.84
N ASP A 136 -3.04 -25.09 -3.90
CA ASP A 136 -2.04 -25.53 -4.88
C ASP A 136 -2.43 -25.06 -6.29
N LYS A 137 -1.59 -25.38 -7.29
CA LYS A 137 -1.82 -25.06 -8.70
C LYS A 137 -3.22 -25.41 -9.25
N ASN A 138 -3.89 -26.42 -8.69
CA ASN A 138 -5.14 -26.95 -9.19
C ASN A 138 -6.34 -26.65 -8.28
N ASN A 139 -6.15 -26.61 -6.96
CA ASN A 139 -7.26 -26.56 -6.00
C ASN A 139 -6.98 -25.61 -4.83
N GLN A 140 -8.08 -25.07 -4.29
CA GLN A 140 -8.17 -24.50 -2.95
C GLN A 140 -8.57 -25.60 -1.96
N TYR A 141 -8.08 -25.52 -0.73
CA TYR A 141 -8.33 -26.46 0.36
C TYR A 141 -8.78 -25.73 1.61
N TYR A 142 -9.84 -26.23 2.24
CA TYR A 142 -10.45 -25.65 3.44
C TYR A 142 -10.47 -26.68 4.55
N SER A 143 -9.93 -26.32 5.72
CA SER A 143 -9.97 -27.14 6.92
C SER A 143 -10.22 -26.24 8.11
N ALA A 144 -11.12 -26.64 9.01
CA ALA A 144 -11.43 -25.86 10.20
C ALA A 144 -11.96 -26.78 11.29
N PRO A 145 -11.95 -26.35 12.57
CA PRO A 145 -12.51 -27.13 13.67
C PRO A 145 -14.00 -27.42 13.49
N ILE A 146 -14.71 -26.51 12.81
CA ILE A 146 -16.13 -26.62 12.42
C ILE A 146 -16.38 -27.57 11.24
N LEU A 147 -15.34 -28.25 10.74
CA LEU A 147 -15.39 -29.20 9.62
C LEU A 147 -14.85 -30.56 10.08
N ASN A 148 -15.46 -31.66 9.67
CA ASN A 148 -15.06 -33.03 9.96
C ASN A 148 -13.91 -33.48 9.07
N ASP A 149 -13.92 -33.01 7.83
CA ASP A 149 -12.98 -33.37 6.79
C ASP A 149 -12.31 -32.12 6.22
N VAL A 150 -11.28 -32.34 5.39
CA VAL A 150 -10.76 -31.30 4.51
C VAL A 150 -11.67 -31.22 3.30
N TYR A 151 -11.99 -30.02 2.85
CA TYR A 151 -12.74 -29.78 1.63
C TYR A 151 -11.84 -29.16 0.58
N LYS A 152 -12.08 -29.43 -0.70
CA LYS A 152 -11.37 -28.80 -1.80
C LYS A 152 -12.32 -28.21 -2.82
N ALA A 153 -11.86 -27.20 -3.53
CA ALA A 153 -12.54 -26.63 -4.69
C ALA A 153 -11.52 -26.40 -5.81
N LYS A 154 -11.87 -26.72 -7.06
CA LYS A 154 -10.97 -26.48 -8.20
C LYS A 154 -10.85 -24.99 -8.50
N ASN A 155 -9.63 -24.56 -8.83
CA ASN A 155 -9.32 -23.14 -9.08
C ASN A 155 -10.16 -22.54 -10.22
N ASP A 156 -10.48 -23.30 -11.26
CA ASP A 156 -11.27 -22.88 -12.42
C ASP A 156 -12.80 -22.94 -12.21
N GLU A 157 -13.26 -23.44 -11.07
CA GLU A 157 -14.68 -23.62 -10.75
C GLU A 157 -15.06 -23.00 -9.38
N LEU A 158 -14.24 -22.08 -8.83
CA LEU A 158 -14.46 -21.48 -7.51
C LEU A 158 -15.74 -20.65 -7.41
N THR A 159 -16.11 -19.96 -8.48
CA THR A 159 -17.34 -19.17 -8.56
C THR A 159 -18.60 -20.02 -8.42
N ASP A 160 -18.57 -21.26 -8.89
CA ASP A 160 -19.70 -22.19 -8.73
C ASP A 160 -19.82 -22.67 -7.28
N VAL A 161 -18.69 -22.93 -6.62
CA VAL A 161 -18.69 -23.22 -5.18
C VAL A 161 -19.17 -22.02 -4.37
N TYR A 162 -18.73 -20.80 -4.70
CA TYR A 162 -19.21 -19.57 -4.05
C TYR A 162 -20.73 -19.42 -4.18
N LYS A 163 -21.28 -19.51 -5.40
CA LYS A 163 -22.74 -19.44 -5.64
C LYS A 163 -23.51 -20.45 -4.79
N LYS A 164 -22.99 -21.68 -4.69
CA LYS A 164 -23.62 -22.75 -3.92
C LYS A 164 -23.58 -22.49 -2.41
N VAL A 165 -22.48 -21.91 -1.91
CA VAL A 165 -22.30 -21.63 -0.49
C VAL A 165 -23.09 -20.41 -0.04
N THR A 166 -23.04 -19.31 -0.80
CA THR A 166 -23.60 -18.02 -0.41
C THR A 166 -25.02 -17.81 -0.92
N GLY A 167 -25.42 -18.50 -1.99
CA GLY A 167 -26.64 -18.22 -2.75
C GLY A 167 -26.55 -16.93 -3.57
N ASP A 168 -25.41 -16.23 -3.54
CA ASP A 168 -25.19 -14.98 -4.26
C ASP A 168 -24.78 -15.26 -5.70
N THR A 169 -25.71 -14.95 -6.60
CA THR A 169 -25.51 -15.04 -8.05
C THR A 169 -25.29 -13.67 -8.68
N THR A 170 -25.53 -12.59 -7.94
CA THR A 170 -25.48 -11.21 -8.43
C THR A 170 -24.06 -10.68 -8.50
N SER A 171 -23.19 -11.04 -7.55
CA SER A 171 -21.78 -10.63 -7.58
C SER A 171 -20.93 -11.44 -8.56
N VAL A 172 -21.48 -12.50 -9.15
CA VAL A 172 -20.76 -13.42 -10.05
C VAL A 172 -21.23 -13.29 -11.51
N ASN A 173 -22.44 -12.79 -11.75
CA ASN A 173 -23.05 -12.71 -13.09
C ASN A 173 -23.44 -11.25 -13.44
N GLY A 174 -23.33 -10.89 -14.72
CA GLY A 174 -23.77 -9.59 -15.26
C GLY A 174 -22.72 -8.48 -15.16
N ASP A 175 -23.12 -7.25 -15.49
CA ASP A 175 -22.23 -6.09 -15.63
C ASP A 175 -21.62 -5.60 -14.30
N ASN A 176 -22.07 -6.13 -13.15
CA ASN A 176 -21.55 -5.84 -11.81
C ASN A 176 -20.78 -7.03 -11.20
N LYS A 177 -20.20 -7.91 -12.03
CA LYS A 177 -19.38 -9.04 -11.58
C LYS A 177 -18.17 -8.53 -10.78
N THR A 178 -18.15 -8.80 -9.47
CA THR A 178 -17.02 -8.49 -8.58
C THR A 178 -16.33 -9.73 -8.04
N VAL A 179 -16.98 -10.89 -8.14
CA VAL A 179 -16.47 -12.19 -7.68
C VAL A 179 -16.15 -13.05 -8.88
N THR A 180 -14.87 -13.33 -9.07
CA THR A 180 -14.30 -14.22 -10.10
C THR A 180 -13.54 -15.37 -9.44
N ASN A 181 -13.19 -16.39 -10.23
CA ASN A 181 -12.36 -17.50 -9.73
C ASN A 181 -11.04 -16.98 -9.15
N ASP A 182 -10.43 -16.00 -9.81
CA ASP A 182 -9.18 -15.37 -9.37
C ASP A 182 -9.32 -14.61 -8.05
N THR A 183 -10.42 -13.85 -7.86
CA THR A 183 -10.66 -13.13 -6.59
C THR A 183 -10.88 -14.09 -5.41
N LEU A 184 -11.21 -15.34 -5.69
CA LEU A 184 -11.41 -16.41 -4.72
C LEU A 184 -10.22 -17.37 -4.65
N ASN A 185 -9.15 -17.15 -5.40
CA ASN A 185 -7.97 -18.02 -5.46
C ASN A 185 -6.85 -17.44 -4.59
N LEU A 186 -6.45 -18.17 -3.55
CA LEU A 186 -5.43 -17.70 -2.60
C LEU A 186 -4.07 -17.47 -3.25
N ASN A 187 -3.67 -18.27 -4.24
CA ASN A 187 -2.43 -18.04 -4.97
C ASN A 187 -2.50 -16.70 -5.67
N SER A 188 -3.59 -16.41 -6.39
CA SER A 188 -3.79 -15.13 -7.06
C SER A 188 -3.78 -13.94 -6.07
N LEU A 189 -4.39 -14.11 -4.89
CA LEU A 189 -4.44 -13.07 -3.86
C LEU A 189 -3.05 -12.75 -3.27
N LEU A 190 -2.20 -13.77 -3.07
CA LEU A 190 -0.87 -13.57 -2.50
C LEU A 190 0.16 -13.18 -3.59
N SER A 191 0.07 -13.73 -4.80
CA SER A 191 0.92 -13.35 -5.94
C SER A 191 0.63 -11.94 -6.45
N GLY A 192 -0.64 -11.51 -6.48
CA GLY A 192 -1.06 -10.19 -6.96
C GLY A 192 -0.54 -9.01 -6.14
N SER A 193 0.14 -9.27 -5.01
CA SER A 193 0.73 -8.24 -4.16
C SER A 193 2.19 -7.89 -4.52
N GLN A 194 2.80 -8.56 -5.52
CA GLN A 194 4.25 -8.56 -5.70
C GLN A 194 4.68 -8.18 -7.13
N ILE A 195 4.61 -6.89 -7.50
CA ILE A 195 5.38 -6.38 -8.66
C ILE A 195 6.83 -6.16 -8.19
N SER A 196 7.82 -6.68 -8.93
CA SER A 196 9.23 -6.42 -8.63
C SER A 196 9.58 -4.95 -8.84
N GLN A 197 10.54 -4.43 -8.07
CA GLN A 197 10.97 -3.03 -8.22
C GLN A 197 11.54 -2.80 -9.61
N ASP A 198 12.35 -3.73 -10.12
CA ASP A 198 12.85 -3.74 -11.49
C ASP A 198 11.74 -3.58 -12.54
N LYS A 199 10.59 -4.25 -12.33
CA LYS A 199 9.47 -4.16 -13.27
C LYS A 199 8.76 -2.81 -13.19
N ILE A 200 8.61 -2.25 -11.99
CA ILE A 200 8.10 -0.88 -11.78
C ILE A 200 9.05 0.12 -12.44
N ASP A 201 10.35 -0.06 -12.28
CA ASP A 201 11.38 0.82 -12.84
C ASP A 201 11.38 0.74 -14.38
N GLU A 202 11.27 -0.45 -14.97
CA GLU A 202 11.15 -0.64 -16.42
C GLU A 202 9.92 0.08 -17.00
N ILE A 203 8.76 -0.10 -16.36
CA ILE A 203 7.52 0.59 -16.74
C ILE A 203 7.69 2.10 -16.58
N SER A 204 8.19 2.54 -15.43
CA SER A 204 8.41 3.95 -15.12
C SER A 204 9.36 4.62 -16.13
N SER A 205 10.46 3.97 -16.50
CA SER A 205 11.38 4.41 -17.57
C SER A 205 10.65 4.64 -18.87
N ARG A 206 9.91 3.64 -19.34
CA ARG A 206 9.23 3.67 -20.65
C ARG A 206 8.21 4.80 -20.74
N TYR A 207 7.39 4.97 -19.71
CA TYR A 207 6.40 6.05 -19.68
C TYR A 207 7.04 7.42 -19.46
N SER A 208 8.12 7.51 -18.68
CA SER A 208 8.91 8.73 -18.52
C SER A 208 9.50 9.19 -19.85
N GLU A 209 10.13 8.30 -20.61
CA GLU A 209 10.67 8.59 -21.95
C GLU A 209 9.59 9.16 -22.87
N ILE A 210 8.42 8.50 -22.91
CA ILE A 210 7.28 8.93 -23.74
C ILE A 210 6.82 10.36 -23.39
N ILE A 211 6.80 10.69 -22.10
CA ILE A 211 6.42 12.02 -21.63
C ILE A 211 7.51 13.03 -21.97
N ILE A 212 8.78 12.74 -21.67
CA ILE A 212 9.93 13.63 -21.95
C ILE A 212 10.04 13.97 -23.44
N ASP A 213 9.81 12.99 -24.31
CA ASP A 213 9.82 13.16 -25.78
C ASP A 213 8.72 14.10 -26.28
N LYS A 214 7.70 14.38 -25.46
CA LYS A 214 6.61 15.30 -25.76
C LYS A 214 6.76 16.69 -25.16
N LEU A 215 7.81 16.91 -24.37
CA LEU A 215 8.14 18.22 -23.82
C LEU A 215 9.11 18.92 -24.77
N ASP A 216 8.74 20.07 -25.29
CA ASP A 216 9.61 20.88 -26.15
C ASP A 216 10.56 21.72 -25.29
N ASP A 217 11.77 22.02 -25.80
CA ASP A 217 12.74 22.87 -25.08
C ASP A 217 12.16 24.26 -24.78
N ASP A 218 11.28 24.77 -25.66
CA ASP A 218 10.60 26.06 -25.53
C ASP A 218 9.56 26.06 -24.38
N ASN A 219 9.21 24.91 -23.81
CA ASN A 219 8.37 24.86 -22.61
C ASN A 219 9.12 25.30 -21.35
N PHE A 220 10.46 25.44 -21.43
CA PHE A 220 11.31 25.64 -20.25
C PHE A 220 12.08 26.96 -20.29
N GLU A 221 12.06 27.65 -19.16
CA GLU A 221 12.84 28.86 -18.89
C GLU A 221 13.72 28.64 -17.66
N LYS A 222 14.94 29.18 -17.68
CA LYS A 222 15.90 29.12 -16.56
C LYS A 222 16.36 30.53 -16.22
N ASP A 223 16.24 30.88 -14.95
CA ASP A 223 16.69 32.14 -14.35
C ASP A 223 17.49 31.85 -13.07
N ASP A 224 18.30 32.82 -12.62
CA ASP A 224 18.89 32.79 -11.28
C ASP A 224 17.92 33.39 -10.25
N ALA A 225 17.90 32.85 -9.04
CA ALA A 225 17.12 33.40 -7.93
C ALA A 225 17.85 33.19 -6.59
N THR A 226 17.43 33.93 -5.57
CA THR A 226 17.83 33.69 -4.19
C THR A 226 16.57 33.40 -3.38
N ILE A 227 16.57 32.30 -2.63
CA ILE A 227 15.44 31.89 -1.77
C ILE A 227 15.90 31.64 -0.34
N LYS A 228 14.96 31.73 0.61
CA LYS A 228 15.20 31.37 2.01
C LYS A 228 14.70 29.97 2.31
N ILE A 229 15.57 29.14 2.84
CA ILE A 229 15.28 27.79 3.34
C ILE A 229 15.85 27.71 4.75
N ASP A 230 15.04 27.29 5.72
CA ASP A 230 15.44 27.20 7.14
C ASP A 230 16.09 28.47 7.74
N GLY A 231 15.81 29.64 7.14
CA GLY A 231 16.34 30.95 7.58
C GLY A 231 17.62 31.39 6.89
N GLU A 232 18.22 30.53 6.05
CA GLU A 232 19.44 30.81 5.27
C GLU A 232 19.11 31.21 3.83
N ASP A 233 19.84 32.19 3.30
CA ASP A 233 19.73 32.61 1.90
C ASP A 233 20.54 31.66 1.02
N ASN A 234 19.88 31.05 0.02
CA ASN A 234 20.46 30.12 -0.92
C ASN A 234 20.31 30.67 -2.35
N ASP A 235 21.43 30.77 -3.07
CA ASP A 235 21.43 31.10 -4.49
C ASP A 235 21.12 29.82 -5.28
N VAL A 236 20.10 29.90 -6.14
CA VAL A 236 19.47 28.72 -6.76
C VAL A 236 19.17 29.00 -8.22
N ASN A 237 19.09 27.94 -9.02
CA ASN A 237 18.52 28.00 -10.35
C ASN A 237 16.99 27.91 -10.24
N LYS A 238 16.29 28.92 -10.73
CA LYS A 238 14.84 28.87 -10.92
C LYS A 238 14.53 28.35 -12.32
N VAL A 239 13.84 27.21 -12.40
CA VAL A 239 13.43 26.61 -13.67
C VAL A 239 11.92 26.56 -13.76
N THR A 240 11.36 27.10 -14.84
CA THR A 240 9.91 27.14 -15.08
C THR A 240 9.57 26.27 -16.28
N MET A 241 8.66 25.31 -16.09
CA MET A 241 8.02 24.53 -17.14
C MET A 241 6.58 25.03 -17.36
N ASN A 242 6.23 25.33 -18.60
CA ASN A 242 4.86 25.67 -19.01
C ASN A 242 4.37 24.68 -20.07
N ILE A 243 3.33 23.91 -19.75
CA ILE A 243 2.67 22.98 -20.67
C ILE A 243 1.27 23.53 -20.97
N SER A 244 1.01 23.80 -22.24
CA SER A 244 -0.30 24.23 -22.72
C SER A 244 -1.31 23.08 -22.69
N LYS A 245 -2.61 23.43 -22.73
CA LYS A 245 -3.70 22.46 -22.77
C LYS A 245 -3.62 21.50 -23.96
N GLY A 246 -3.14 22.00 -25.10
CA GLY A 246 -2.93 21.20 -26.30
C GLY A 246 -1.81 20.17 -26.14
N GLU A 247 -0.72 20.55 -25.46
CA GLU A 247 0.39 19.65 -25.15
C GLU A 247 -0.05 18.60 -24.12
N VAL A 248 -0.79 18.95 -23.07
CA VAL A 248 -1.38 17.97 -22.13
C VAL A 248 -2.24 16.95 -22.87
N LYS A 249 -3.13 17.39 -23.77
CA LYS A 249 -3.92 16.49 -24.62
C LYS A 249 -3.02 15.56 -25.44
N SER A 250 -1.94 16.08 -26.01
CA SER A 250 -0.97 15.31 -26.82
C SER A 250 -0.25 14.24 -25.99
N ILE A 251 0.24 14.60 -24.81
CA ILE A 251 0.92 13.68 -23.87
C ILE A 251 -0.04 12.56 -23.45
N VAL A 252 -1.23 12.91 -22.95
CA VAL A 252 -2.26 11.94 -22.52
C VAL A 252 -2.64 10.99 -23.66
N THR A 253 -2.82 11.52 -24.88
CA THR A 253 -3.10 10.70 -26.07
C THR A 253 -1.99 9.69 -26.33
N LYS A 254 -0.73 10.09 -26.17
CA LYS A 254 0.43 9.21 -26.43
C LYS A 254 0.60 8.16 -25.35
N VAL A 255 0.44 8.54 -24.08
CA VAL A 255 0.46 7.62 -22.92
C VAL A 255 -0.62 6.54 -23.05
N LEU A 256 -1.86 6.92 -23.37
CA LEU A 256 -2.95 5.96 -23.57
C LEU A 256 -2.72 5.03 -24.77
N LYS A 257 -2.12 5.54 -25.85
CA LYS A 257 -1.76 4.71 -27.01
C LYS A 257 -0.71 3.66 -26.65
N GLU A 258 0.28 4.04 -25.86
CA GLU A 258 1.28 3.09 -25.39
C GLU A 258 0.65 2.06 -24.47
N ALA A 259 -0.12 2.50 -23.47
CA ALA A 259 -0.82 1.63 -22.53
C ALA A 259 -1.65 0.56 -23.23
N LYS A 260 -2.40 0.94 -24.27
CA LYS A 260 -3.21 0.00 -25.04
C LYS A 260 -2.45 -1.26 -25.47
N ASP A 261 -1.22 -1.08 -25.94
CA ASP A 261 -0.41 -2.15 -26.52
C ASP A 261 0.66 -2.68 -25.54
N ASP A 262 0.74 -2.11 -24.32
CA ASP A 262 1.74 -2.43 -23.31
C ASP A 262 1.37 -3.72 -22.57
N LYS A 263 2.14 -4.78 -22.84
CA LYS A 263 1.91 -6.10 -22.24
C LYS A 263 2.11 -6.11 -20.73
N ASP A 264 2.97 -5.26 -20.20
CA ASP A 264 3.27 -5.24 -18.77
C ASP A 264 2.14 -4.55 -18.01
N ILE A 265 1.67 -3.41 -18.51
CA ILE A 265 0.51 -2.73 -17.93
C ILE A 265 -0.74 -3.59 -18.09
N LYS A 266 -0.89 -4.26 -19.24
CA LYS A 266 -1.99 -5.20 -19.45
C LYS A 266 -1.92 -6.36 -18.46
N ALA A 267 -0.75 -6.99 -18.29
CA ALA A 267 -0.55 -8.04 -17.31
C ALA A 267 -0.86 -7.54 -15.89
N ILE A 268 -0.40 -6.35 -15.49
CA ILE A 268 -0.75 -5.78 -14.17
C ILE A 268 -2.26 -5.53 -14.05
N ALA A 269 -2.89 -4.95 -15.06
CA ALA A 269 -4.33 -4.70 -15.04
C ALA A 269 -5.13 -5.99 -14.95
N GLU A 270 -4.75 -7.03 -15.69
CA GLU A 270 -5.43 -8.33 -15.75
C GLU A 270 -5.09 -9.22 -14.54
N GLU A 271 -3.84 -9.24 -14.09
CA GLU A 271 -3.34 -10.14 -13.05
C GLU A 271 -3.47 -9.55 -11.65
N GLN A 272 -3.22 -8.24 -11.47
CA GLN A 272 -3.28 -7.58 -10.16
C GLN A 272 -4.62 -6.88 -9.93
N PHE A 273 -5.11 -6.12 -10.90
CA PHE A 273 -6.37 -5.38 -10.76
C PHE A 273 -7.60 -6.12 -11.32
N LYS A 274 -7.38 -7.30 -11.90
CA LYS A 274 -8.43 -8.20 -12.42
C LYS A 274 -9.40 -7.51 -13.37
N SER A 275 -8.88 -6.60 -14.19
CA SER A 275 -9.65 -5.82 -15.16
C SER A 275 -9.82 -6.60 -16.47
N GLU A 276 -10.92 -7.35 -16.58
CA GLU A 276 -11.32 -8.05 -17.83
C GLU A 276 -11.65 -7.05 -18.97
N GLU A 277 -11.86 -5.76 -18.62
CA GLU A 277 -12.23 -4.68 -19.55
C GLU A 277 -11.08 -3.70 -19.81
N TYR A 278 -9.83 -4.09 -19.57
CA TYR A 278 -8.68 -3.20 -19.75
C TYR A 278 -8.64 -2.60 -21.16
N GLU A 279 -8.71 -3.44 -22.19
CA GLU A 279 -8.63 -3.00 -23.59
C GLU A 279 -9.79 -2.05 -23.95
N SER A 280 -11.03 -2.40 -23.62
CA SER A 280 -12.19 -1.56 -23.90
C SER A 280 -12.14 -0.23 -23.14
N THR A 281 -11.70 -0.25 -21.88
CA THR A 281 -11.54 0.95 -21.05
C THR A 281 -10.51 1.91 -21.64
N ILE A 282 -9.37 1.39 -22.09
CA ILE A 282 -8.33 2.21 -22.74
C ILE A 282 -8.81 2.72 -24.10
N GLU A 283 -9.53 1.91 -24.88
CA GLU A 283 -10.12 2.33 -26.15
C GLU A 283 -11.14 3.46 -25.99
N ASP A 284 -12.02 3.36 -25.00
CA ASP A 284 -13.00 4.39 -24.67
C ASP A 284 -12.31 5.66 -24.18
N ALA A 285 -11.30 5.55 -23.30
CA ALA A 285 -10.50 6.69 -22.88
C ALA A 285 -9.78 7.37 -24.05
N LEU A 286 -9.24 6.59 -25.01
CA LEU A 286 -8.61 7.12 -26.22
C LEU A 286 -9.60 7.84 -27.12
N LYS A 287 -10.83 7.32 -27.24
CA LYS A 287 -11.90 7.97 -28.01
C LYS A 287 -12.32 9.28 -27.35
N ASP A 288 -12.56 9.25 -26.03
CA ASP A 288 -12.92 10.42 -25.24
C ASP A 288 -11.87 11.52 -25.35
N VAL A 289 -10.58 11.19 -25.25
CA VAL A 289 -9.48 12.17 -25.40
C VAL A 289 -9.47 12.79 -26.79
N LYS A 290 -9.69 12.00 -27.84
CA LYS A 290 -9.75 12.50 -29.22
C LYS A 290 -10.91 13.49 -29.40
N ASP A 291 -12.08 13.13 -28.90
CA ASP A 291 -13.33 13.88 -29.05
C ASP A 291 -13.40 15.13 -28.15
N THR A 292 -12.72 15.10 -27.00
CA THR A 292 -12.66 16.23 -26.04
C THR A 292 -11.90 17.41 -26.64
N ASN A 293 -12.43 18.65 -26.55
CA ASN A 293 -11.72 19.82 -27.06
C ASN A 293 -10.43 20.05 -26.25
N LYS A 294 -9.34 20.50 -26.90
CA LYS A 294 -8.08 20.83 -26.21
C LYS A 294 -8.29 21.83 -25.07
N ASP A 295 -9.27 22.73 -25.18
CA ASP A 295 -9.49 23.79 -24.19
C ASP A 295 -10.06 23.25 -22.86
N GLU A 296 -10.65 22.04 -22.89
CA GLU A 296 -11.14 21.30 -21.72
C GLU A 296 -10.01 20.60 -20.94
N PHE A 297 -8.79 20.55 -21.47
CA PHE A 297 -7.63 20.04 -20.75
C PHE A 297 -7.02 21.13 -19.87
N PRO A 298 -6.39 20.78 -18.74
CA PRO A 298 -5.70 21.76 -17.92
C PRO A 298 -4.41 22.23 -18.61
N SER A 299 -3.99 23.45 -18.31
CA SER A 299 -2.59 23.88 -18.50
C SER A 299 -1.79 23.63 -17.23
N VAL A 300 -0.51 23.32 -17.38
CA VAL A 300 0.41 23.06 -16.27
C VAL A 300 1.47 24.15 -16.23
N LYS A 301 1.68 24.75 -15.07
CA LYS A 301 2.86 25.57 -14.78
C LYS A 301 3.58 24.98 -13.59
N SER A 302 4.82 24.57 -13.77
CA SER A 302 5.68 24.05 -12.70
C SER A 302 6.91 24.92 -12.57
N VAL A 303 7.13 25.50 -11.39
CA VAL A 303 8.32 26.27 -11.07
C VAL A 303 9.07 25.52 -9.98
N ILE A 304 10.33 25.21 -10.24
CA ILE A 304 11.24 24.63 -9.26
C ILE A 304 12.37 25.61 -8.99
N TRP A 305 12.89 25.55 -7.78
CA TRP A 305 14.15 26.18 -7.41
C TRP A 305 15.07 25.06 -6.99
N GLU A 306 16.15 24.90 -7.74
CA GLU A 306 17.10 23.81 -7.55
C GLU A 306 18.49 24.34 -7.19
N ASP A 307 19.16 23.57 -6.34
CA ASP A 307 20.58 23.70 -6.05
C ASP A 307 21.23 22.32 -6.22
N ASP A 308 22.34 22.24 -6.94
CA ASP A 308 23.03 20.99 -7.28
C ASP A 308 22.09 19.85 -7.73
N ASN A 309 21.10 20.16 -8.58
CA ASN A 309 20.04 19.26 -9.08
C ASN A 309 19.11 18.72 -7.99
N GLN A 310 19.03 19.36 -6.83
CA GLN A 310 18.03 19.06 -5.82
C GLN A 310 16.98 20.15 -5.78
N ILE A 311 15.71 19.75 -5.87
CA ILE A 311 14.59 20.68 -5.78
C ILE A 311 14.40 21.06 -4.32
N LEU A 312 14.75 22.31 -4.01
CA LEU A 312 14.60 22.85 -2.67
C LEU A 312 13.24 23.50 -2.45
N LYS A 313 12.61 23.98 -3.54
CA LYS A 313 11.27 24.57 -3.52
C LYS A 313 10.53 24.23 -4.81
N ARG A 314 9.20 24.07 -4.71
CA ARG A 314 8.30 23.84 -5.85
C ARG A 314 7.04 24.71 -5.75
N ASP A 315 6.56 25.15 -6.91
CA ASP A 315 5.23 25.73 -7.13
C ASP A 315 4.67 25.16 -8.43
N LEU A 316 3.70 24.26 -8.30
CA LEU A 316 2.93 23.67 -9.38
C LEU A 316 1.53 24.26 -9.36
N THR A 317 1.07 24.76 -10.50
CA THR A 317 -0.29 25.21 -10.72
C THR A 317 -0.88 24.49 -11.93
N LEU A 318 -2.03 23.84 -11.71
CA LEU A 318 -2.89 23.29 -12.75
C LEU A 318 -4.06 24.24 -12.93
N LYS A 319 -4.38 24.59 -14.18
CA LYS A 319 -5.48 25.52 -14.48
C LYS A 319 -6.40 24.94 -15.52
N ASP A 320 -7.68 24.80 -15.18
CA ASP A 320 -8.71 24.24 -16.03
C ASP A 320 -9.20 25.23 -17.12
N GLN A 321 -10.36 24.95 -17.73
CA GLN A 321 -11.01 25.83 -18.70
C GLN A 321 -11.68 27.06 -18.12
N ASP A 322 -12.16 26.95 -16.88
CA ASP A 322 -12.91 27.99 -16.18
C ASP A 322 -11.96 28.93 -15.40
N GLY A 323 -10.67 28.59 -15.39
CA GLY A 323 -9.62 29.32 -14.69
C GLY A 323 -9.48 28.92 -13.23
N THR A 324 -10.15 27.84 -12.81
CA THR A 324 -9.98 27.21 -11.50
C THR A 324 -8.58 26.64 -11.40
N GLU A 325 -7.94 26.82 -10.24
CA GLU A 325 -6.55 26.43 -10.02
C GLU A 325 -6.44 25.39 -8.91
N ALA A 326 -5.79 24.27 -9.21
CA ALA A 326 -5.23 23.38 -8.20
C ALA A 326 -3.73 23.67 -8.07
N LYS A 327 -3.21 23.70 -6.84
CA LYS A 327 -1.82 24.07 -6.56
C LYS A 327 -1.12 23.06 -5.66
N LEU A 328 0.15 22.81 -5.93
CA LEU A 328 1.09 22.15 -5.02
C LEU A 328 2.26 23.11 -4.82
N THR A 329 2.46 23.55 -3.59
CA THR A 329 3.61 24.38 -3.22
C THR A 329 4.35 23.73 -2.07
N GLY A 330 5.67 23.82 -2.05
CA GLY A 330 6.40 23.34 -0.89
C GLY A 330 7.90 23.51 -0.99
N THR A 331 8.57 23.11 0.08
CA THR A 331 10.02 23.05 0.20
C THR A 331 10.43 21.68 0.70
N SER A 332 11.62 21.25 0.30
CA SER A 332 12.24 20.02 0.77
C SER A 332 13.73 20.18 0.84
N GLN A 333 14.34 19.59 1.85
CA GLN A 333 15.78 19.42 1.93
C GLN A 333 16.07 17.97 2.31
N ILE A 334 17.03 17.37 1.63
CA ILE A 334 17.38 15.96 1.72
C ILE A 334 18.90 15.91 1.71
N ASP A 335 19.44 15.58 2.87
CA ASP A 335 20.86 15.39 3.15
C ASP A 335 21.05 14.00 3.79
N ASP A 336 22.31 13.58 3.97
CA ASP A 336 22.64 12.27 4.56
C ASP A 336 22.07 12.09 5.99
N ASP A 337 21.93 13.19 6.73
CA ASP A 337 21.52 13.21 8.13
C ASP A 337 20.17 13.91 8.38
N LYS A 338 19.58 14.55 7.37
CA LYS A 338 18.35 15.33 7.54
C LYS A 338 17.43 15.22 6.33
N LEU A 339 16.16 14.96 6.58
CA LEU A 339 15.08 15.08 5.60
C LEU A 339 14.05 16.08 6.14
N THR A 340 13.85 17.22 5.48
CA THR A 340 12.77 18.16 5.79
C THR A 340 11.79 18.24 4.63
N MET A 341 10.50 18.34 4.96
CA MET A 341 9.43 18.50 3.98
C MET A 341 8.39 19.49 4.52
N ASP A 342 7.95 20.43 3.67
CA ASP A 342 6.82 21.32 3.93
C ASP A 342 6.07 21.51 2.63
N TYR A 343 5.06 20.68 2.39
CA TYR A 343 4.24 20.69 1.19
C TYR A 343 2.79 21.00 1.51
N LYS A 344 2.15 21.72 0.60
CA LYS A 344 0.73 22.05 0.64
C LYS A 344 0.13 21.83 -0.75
N ILE A 345 -0.93 21.04 -0.80
CA ILE A 345 -1.82 20.88 -1.93
C ILE A 345 -3.09 21.68 -1.65
N LYS A 346 -3.53 22.48 -2.61
CA LYS A 346 -4.82 23.17 -2.61
C LYS A 346 -5.61 22.72 -3.82
N ALA A 347 -6.73 22.06 -3.60
CA ALA A 347 -7.64 21.61 -4.65
C ALA A 347 -8.60 22.72 -5.08
N GLU A 348 -9.30 22.46 -6.20
CA GLU A 348 -10.26 23.37 -6.83
C GLU A 348 -11.43 23.75 -5.91
N ASP A 349 -11.84 22.86 -5.00
CA ASP A 349 -12.94 23.04 -4.06
C ASP A 349 -12.53 23.73 -2.74
N ASN A 350 -11.33 24.31 -2.68
CA ASN A 350 -10.67 24.86 -1.50
C ASN A 350 -10.30 23.83 -0.42
N THR A 351 -10.34 22.52 -0.72
CA THR A 351 -9.72 21.53 0.15
C THR A 351 -8.21 21.73 0.15
N GLU A 352 -7.60 21.87 1.33
CA GLU A 352 -6.15 21.90 1.52
C GLU A 352 -5.66 20.62 2.20
N VAL A 353 -4.58 20.07 1.68
CA VAL A 353 -3.81 19.00 2.33
C VAL A 353 -2.40 19.52 2.55
N SER A 354 -1.84 19.42 3.74
CA SER A 354 -0.45 19.80 3.98
C SER A 354 0.32 18.74 4.75
N LEU A 355 1.56 18.52 4.35
CA LEU A 355 2.54 17.66 5.00
C LEU A 355 3.71 18.52 5.43
N LYS A 356 3.99 18.58 6.73
CA LYS A 356 5.16 19.25 7.26
C LYS A 356 5.89 18.36 8.24
N GLY A 357 7.19 18.24 8.13
CA GLY A 357 7.95 17.48 9.10
C GLY A 357 9.43 17.39 8.79
N GLU A 358 10.14 16.77 9.72
CA GLU A 358 11.54 16.46 9.57
C GLU A 358 11.88 15.08 10.13
N SER A 359 12.91 14.48 9.54
CA SER A 359 13.65 13.35 10.09
C SER A 359 15.10 13.78 10.26
N THR A 360 15.66 13.53 11.45
CA THR A 360 17.05 13.85 11.78
C THR A 360 17.77 12.58 12.21
N LYS A 361 19.00 12.40 11.74
CA LYS A 361 19.88 11.28 12.01
C LYS A 361 21.05 11.73 12.88
N ASP A 362 21.36 10.96 13.90
CA ASP A 362 22.56 11.09 14.74
C ASP A 362 23.16 9.69 14.92
N ASP A 363 24.22 9.40 14.16
CA ASP A 363 24.74 8.04 13.95
C ASP A 363 23.63 7.07 13.49
N ASP A 364 23.39 6.00 14.25
CA ASP A 364 22.37 4.97 13.98
C ASP A 364 21.02 5.28 14.65
N LYS A 365 20.75 6.55 14.98
CA LYS A 365 19.49 6.98 15.61
C LYS A 365 18.76 7.97 14.74
N TYR A 366 17.46 7.78 14.58
CA TYR A 366 16.60 8.69 13.84
C TYR A 366 15.54 9.28 14.75
N LYS A 367 15.20 10.54 14.53
CA LYS A 367 14.05 11.20 15.14
C LYS A 367 13.17 11.77 14.06
N ASP A 368 11.92 11.34 14.05
CA ASP A 368 10.93 11.78 13.08
C ASP A 368 9.85 12.59 13.77
N GLU A 369 9.47 13.70 13.15
CA GLU A 369 8.28 14.48 13.50
C GLU A 369 7.60 14.93 12.21
N TYR A 370 6.43 14.36 11.92
CA TYR A 370 5.64 14.68 10.74
C TYR A 370 4.22 15.05 11.12
N LYS A 371 3.66 16.03 10.44
CA LYS A 371 2.29 16.51 10.59
C LYS A 371 1.60 16.55 9.23
N LEU A 372 0.52 15.79 9.10
CA LEU A 372 -0.37 15.79 7.95
C LEU A 372 -1.67 16.48 8.34
N VAL A 373 -2.12 17.47 7.58
CA VAL A 373 -3.37 18.22 7.84
C VAL A 373 -4.27 18.10 6.62
N PHE A 374 -5.52 17.71 6.85
CA PHE A 374 -6.63 17.76 5.90
C PHE A 374 -7.58 18.87 6.34
N ASP A 375 -7.76 19.87 5.50
CA ASP A 375 -8.67 21.00 5.72
C ASP A 375 -9.70 21.06 4.58
N GLU A 376 -10.94 20.70 4.89
CA GLU A 376 -12.08 20.74 3.95
C GLU A 376 -12.90 22.05 4.14
N GLY A 377 -12.36 23.05 4.83
CA GLY A 377 -12.97 24.36 5.08
C GLY A 377 -14.02 24.39 6.19
N TYR A 378 -14.82 23.33 6.35
CA TYR A 378 -15.77 23.16 7.47
C TYR A 378 -15.28 22.15 8.52
N LYS A 379 -14.22 21.41 8.21
CA LYS A 379 -13.61 20.37 9.03
C LYS A 379 -12.10 20.38 8.81
N THR A 380 -11.36 20.34 9.90
CA THR A 380 -9.92 20.12 9.87
C THR A 380 -9.59 18.86 10.66
N THR A 381 -8.78 17.99 10.07
CA THR A 381 -8.22 16.81 10.73
C THR A 381 -6.73 16.84 10.56
N ASP A 382 -5.96 16.71 11.65
CA ASP A 382 -4.52 16.58 11.57
C ASP A 382 -4.02 15.31 12.25
N LEU A 383 -3.01 14.71 11.62
CA LEU A 383 -2.30 13.55 12.09
C LEU A 383 -0.86 13.98 12.38
N THR A 384 -0.36 13.72 13.58
CA THR A 384 1.03 13.94 13.94
C THR A 384 1.70 12.60 14.24
N LEU A 385 2.77 12.29 13.55
CA LEU A 385 3.64 11.16 13.79
C LEU A 385 4.88 11.67 14.51
N THR A 386 5.23 11.04 15.63
CA THR A 386 6.56 11.13 16.21
C THR A 386 7.18 9.75 16.28
N ASN A 387 8.49 9.65 16.06
CA ASN A 387 9.24 8.41 16.17
C ASN A 387 10.65 8.68 16.70
N ASN A 388 11.15 7.80 17.56
CA ASN A 388 12.55 7.69 17.90
C ASN A 388 13.00 6.29 17.52
N GLU A 389 13.88 6.22 16.54
CA GLU A 389 14.44 4.97 16.03
C GLU A 389 15.89 4.81 16.52
N SER A 390 16.29 3.57 16.77
CA SER A 390 17.69 3.19 16.94
C SER A 390 17.97 1.92 16.16
N GLN A 391 19.13 1.87 15.52
CA GLN A 391 19.61 0.71 14.78
C GLN A 391 20.87 0.14 15.44
N ASP A 392 21.02 -1.17 15.40
CA ASP A 392 22.19 -1.93 15.87
C ASP A 392 22.33 -3.18 14.98
N GLY A 393 23.07 -3.03 13.88
CA GLY A 393 23.22 -4.08 12.87
C GLY A 393 21.87 -4.49 12.27
N ASP A 394 21.47 -5.75 12.45
CA ASP A 394 20.23 -6.30 11.90
C ASP A 394 19.00 -5.94 12.75
N LYS A 395 19.17 -5.25 13.88
CA LYS A 395 18.09 -4.90 14.81
C LYS A 395 17.75 -3.42 14.73
N ARG A 396 16.45 -3.13 14.56
CA ARG A 396 15.85 -1.80 14.60
C ARG A 396 14.83 -1.73 15.74
N THR A 397 14.82 -0.62 16.46
CA THR A 397 13.81 -0.34 17.49
C THR A 397 13.17 1.01 17.23
N ASP A 398 11.84 1.07 17.20
CA ASP A 398 11.06 2.28 17.00
C ASP A 398 10.20 2.55 18.23
N LYS A 399 10.15 3.79 18.68
CA LYS A 399 9.25 4.22 19.74
C LYS A 399 8.67 5.59 19.45
N GLY A 400 7.35 5.64 19.34
CA GLY A 400 6.68 6.83 18.88
C GLY A 400 5.19 6.86 19.21
N ASN A 401 4.50 7.84 18.63
CA ASN A 401 3.05 7.90 18.66
C ASN A 401 2.50 8.51 17.38
N VAL A 402 1.26 8.15 17.09
CA VAL A 402 0.41 8.79 16.10
C VAL A 402 -0.73 9.48 16.84
N LYS A 403 -0.81 10.80 16.70
CA LYS A 403 -1.89 11.61 17.27
C LYS A 403 -2.84 12.03 16.15
N VAL A 404 -4.10 11.66 16.27
CA VAL A 404 -5.18 12.06 15.35
C VAL A 404 -6.06 13.06 16.06
N ASN A 405 -6.14 14.30 15.58
CA ASN A 405 -7.15 15.25 16.04
C ASN A 405 -8.22 15.40 14.95
N ALA A 406 -9.44 15.00 15.26
CA ALA A 406 -10.59 15.10 14.37
C ALA A 406 -11.71 15.81 15.12
N ASN A 407 -12.06 17.02 14.71
CA ASN A 407 -13.24 17.75 15.21
C ASN A 407 -13.40 17.71 16.75
N TYR A 408 -12.38 18.18 17.47
CA TYR A 408 -12.32 18.30 18.95
C TYR A 408 -12.04 17.02 19.73
N GLU A 409 -11.98 15.86 19.09
CA GLU A 409 -11.50 14.63 19.72
C GLU A 409 -10.06 14.36 19.30
N THR A 410 -9.23 14.01 20.29
CA THR A 410 -7.83 13.66 20.10
C THR A 410 -7.65 12.22 20.53
N THR A 411 -7.25 11.37 19.60
CA THR A 411 -6.81 10.01 19.89
C THR A 411 -5.30 9.95 19.74
N THR A 412 -4.60 9.40 20.73
CA THR A 412 -3.16 9.13 20.65
C THR A 412 -2.95 7.63 20.66
N ILE A 413 -2.19 7.13 19.69
CA ILE A 413 -1.80 5.73 19.56
C ILE A 413 -0.29 5.69 19.74
N ASP A 414 0.18 5.21 20.89
CA ASP A 414 1.61 4.96 21.11
C ASP A 414 2.01 3.64 20.45
N TYR A 415 3.26 3.54 20.01
CA TYR A 415 3.84 2.28 19.57
C TYR A 415 5.27 2.09 20.07
N ASP A 416 5.64 0.82 20.25
CA ASP A 416 6.99 0.35 20.58
C ASP A 416 7.24 -0.91 19.75
N ASN A 417 8.18 -0.85 18.82
CA ASN A 417 8.47 -1.89 17.85
C ASN A 417 9.93 -2.30 17.95
N THR A 418 10.20 -3.60 17.96
CA THR A 418 11.52 -4.16 17.72
C THR A 418 11.44 -5.07 16.50
N LEU A 419 12.26 -4.80 15.50
CA LEU A 419 12.38 -5.61 14.29
C LEU A 419 13.81 -6.09 14.15
N GLU A 420 14.01 -7.39 13.93
CA GLU A 420 15.31 -8.00 13.67
C GLU A 420 15.25 -8.66 12.29
N THR A 421 15.99 -8.13 11.32
CA THR A 421 15.98 -8.57 9.92
C THR A 421 17.32 -9.18 9.54
N ASP A 422 17.46 -10.49 9.71
CA ASP A 422 18.66 -11.25 9.35
C ASP A 422 18.53 -11.75 7.90
N THR A 423 18.99 -10.92 6.97
CA THR A 423 18.96 -11.21 5.54
C THR A 423 19.83 -12.39 5.14
N LYS A 424 20.83 -12.77 5.95
CA LYS A 424 21.74 -13.90 5.68
C LYS A 424 21.10 -15.23 6.05
N ASN A 425 20.37 -15.27 7.16
CA ASN A 425 19.65 -16.45 7.63
C ASN A 425 18.20 -16.50 7.14
N ASN A 426 17.78 -15.56 6.28
CA ASN A 426 16.45 -15.50 5.70
C ASN A 426 15.34 -15.47 6.77
N SER A 427 15.56 -14.73 7.85
CA SER A 427 14.58 -14.59 8.93
C SER A 427 14.35 -13.14 9.33
N GLN A 428 13.11 -12.81 9.67
CA GLN A 428 12.74 -11.52 10.24
C GLN A 428 11.83 -11.74 11.46
N LYS A 429 12.14 -11.12 12.59
CA LYS A 429 11.35 -11.21 13.82
C LYS A 429 10.86 -9.85 14.25
N GLN A 430 9.61 -9.79 14.70
CA GLN A 430 8.98 -8.56 15.15
C GLN A 430 8.39 -8.72 16.55
N ASP A 431 8.54 -7.71 17.41
CA ASP A 431 7.77 -7.52 18.64
C ASP A 431 7.22 -6.09 18.62
N LEU A 432 5.93 -5.96 18.34
CA LEU A 432 5.22 -4.68 18.22
C LEU A 432 4.20 -4.56 19.33
N LYS A 433 4.22 -3.43 20.03
CA LYS A 433 3.21 -3.01 20.98
C LYS A 433 2.52 -1.78 20.45
N ILE A 434 1.19 -1.81 20.40
CA ILE A 434 0.35 -0.67 20.08
C ILE A 434 -0.46 -0.37 21.32
N MET A 435 -0.43 0.87 21.79
CA MET A 435 -1.14 1.26 22.99
C MET A 435 -2.05 2.44 22.70
N THR A 436 -3.28 2.37 23.20
CA THR A 436 -4.28 3.42 23.03
C THR A 436 -5.14 3.51 24.29
N ASP A 437 -5.70 4.68 24.55
CA ASP A 437 -6.58 4.90 25.69
C ASP A 437 -8.04 4.61 25.29
N ILE A 438 -8.73 3.83 26.13
CA ILE A 438 -10.17 3.56 26.04
C ILE A 438 -10.76 3.89 27.41
N ASP A 439 -11.68 4.85 27.49
CA ASP A 439 -12.28 5.34 28.75
C ASP A 439 -11.24 5.72 29.83
N ASP A 440 -10.20 6.47 29.42
CA ASP A 440 -9.04 6.90 30.23
C ASP A 440 -8.17 5.74 30.75
N GLU A 441 -8.30 4.54 30.18
CA GLU A 441 -7.54 3.35 30.55
C GLU A 441 -6.72 2.84 29.36
N LYS A 442 -5.41 2.64 29.58
CA LYS A 442 -4.48 2.25 28.52
C LYS A 442 -4.62 0.76 28.17
N VAL A 443 -5.05 0.47 26.95
CA VAL A 443 -5.11 -0.89 26.38
C VAL A 443 -3.86 -1.12 25.52
N THR A 444 -3.22 -2.29 25.67
CA THR A 444 -2.01 -2.65 24.91
C THR A 444 -2.27 -3.86 24.03
N PHE A 445 -2.15 -3.69 22.72
CA PHE A 445 -2.11 -4.79 21.76
C PHE A 445 -0.65 -5.18 21.54
N ASN A 446 -0.34 -6.47 21.69
CA ASN A 446 0.99 -7.02 21.48
C ASN A 446 0.93 -7.93 20.25
N ILE A 447 1.82 -7.73 19.31
CA ILE A 447 1.92 -8.49 18.06
C ILE A 447 3.36 -9.00 17.96
N LYS A 448 3.52 -10.31 17.86
CA LYS A 448 4.82 -10.95 17.61
C LYS A 448 4.83 -11.57 16.24
N GLY A 449 5.87 -11.30 15.46
CA GLY A 449 6.06 -11.86 14.13
C GLY A 449 7.33 -12.70 14.03
N ASP A 450 7.25 -13.78 13.26
CA ASP A 450 8.39 -14.58 12.79
C ASP A 450 8.15 -14.92 11.32
N THR A 451 8.94 -14.29 10.45
CA THR A 451 8.92 -14.48 9.00
C THR A 451 10.18 -15.22 8.57
N LYS A 452 10.02 -16.24 7.74
CA LYS A 452 11.13 -17.00 7.16
C LYS A 452 10.98 -17.15 5.66
N LEU A 453 12.09 -17.06 4.94
CA LEU A 453 12.13 -17.33 3.50
C LEU A 453 12.63 -18.75 3.24
N LYS A 454 12.36 -19.26 2.03
CA LYS A 454 12.70 -20.61 1.56
C LYS A 454 12.05 -21.74 2.37
N GLU A 455 10.99 -21.42 3.10
CA GLU A 455 10.21 -22.41 3.83
C GLU A 455 9.26 -23.15 2.88
N ASP A 456 9.07 -24.44 3.12
CA ASP A 456 8.12 -25.25 2.35
C ASP A 456 6.70 -25.02 2.86
N ILE A 457 5.79 -24.61 1.97
CA ILE A 457 4.41 -24.29 2.31
C ILE A 457 3.60 -25.58 2.44
N LYS A 458 3.23 -25.89 3.69
CA LYS A 458 2.51 -27.11 4.07
C LYS A 458 1.14 -26.77 4.66
N PHE A 459 0.12 -27.46 4.17
CA PHE A 459 -1.26 -27.37 4.61
C PHE A 459 -1.97 -28.71 4.51
N LYS A 460 -3.09 -28.86 5.23
CA LYS A 460 -3.94 -30.07 5.18
C LYS A 460 -4.63 -30.17 3.82
N GLN A 461 -4.45 -31.30 3.14
CA GLN A 461 -5.00 -31.60 1.80
C GLN A 461 -5.40 -33.07 1.59
N ALA A 462 -5.00 -33.98 2.50
CA ALA A 462 -5.24 -35.41 2.35
C ALA A 462 -6.73 -35.74 2.49
N ASN A 463 -7.22 -36.67 1.65
CA ASN A 463 -8.61 -37.13 1.63
C ASN A 463 -9.65 -36.00 1.45
N ALA A 464 -9.27 -34.90 0.79
CA ALA A 464 -10.15 -33.76 0.65
C ALA A 464 -11.41 -34.07 -0.17
N GLN A 465 -12.58 -33.76 0.38
CA GLN A 465 -13.87 -33.92 -0.28
C GLN A 465 -14.11 -32.78 -1.26
N ASP A 466 -14.60 -33.11 -2.45
CA ASP A 466 -14.77 -32.16 -3.54
C ASP A 466 -16.08 -31.38 -3.41
N LEU A 467 -15.98 -30.06 -3.20
CA LEU A 467 -17.15 -29.18 -3.08
C LEU A 467 -17.86 -28.98 -4.42
N ASN A 468 -17.12 -29.04 -5.53
CA ASN A 468 -17.66 -28.91 -6.89
C ASN A 468 -18.60 -30.08 -7.20
N GLU A 469 -18.24 -31.30 -6.77
CA GLU A 469 -19.00 -32.52 -7.06
C GLU A 469 -20.03 -32.88 -5.97
N MET A 470 -20.04 -32.17 -4.84
CA MET A 470 -20.92 -32.48 -3.71
C MET A 470 -22.41 -32.32 -4.07
N THR A 471 -23.28 -33.24 -3.65
CA THR A 471 -24.73 -33.11 -3.88
C THR A 471 -25.37 -32.08 -2.94
N ASP A 472 -26.53 -31.52 -3.30
CA ASP A 472 -27.30 -30.63 -2.40
C ASP A 472 -27.70 -31.30 -1.08
N SER A 473 -27.84 -32.63 -1.09
CA SER A 473 -28.11 -33.40 0.12
C SER A 473 -26.91 -33.40 1.06
N ASP A 474 -25.72 -33.68 0.53
CA ASP A 474 -24.48 -33.71 1.31
C ASP A 474 -24.05 -32.30 1.72
N PHE A 475 -24.29 -31.29 0.88
CA PHE A 475 -24.07 -29.90 1.23
C PHE A 475 -24.96 -29.45 2.40
N ARG A 476 -26.23 -29.87 2.44
CA ARG A 476 -27.10 -29.62 3.60
C ARG A 476 -26.63 -30.35 4.87
N LYS A 477 -25.98 -31.51 4.75
CA LYS A 477 -25.35 -32.17 5.90
C LYS A 477 -24.15 -31.36 6.40
N LEU A 478 -23.30 -30.89 5.49
CA LEU A 478 -22.17 -30.02 5.81
C LEU A 478 -22.62 -28.74 6.53
N GLN A 479 -23.70 -28.08 6.06
CA GLN A 479 -24.24 -26.89 6.74
C GLN A 479 -24.71 -27.18 8.17
N ARG A 480 -25.36 -28.33 8.40
CA ARG A 480 -25.77 -28.76 9.74
C ARG A 480 -24.58 -29.07 10.62
N GLU A 481 -23.59 -29.76 10.07
CA GLU A 481 -22.34 -30.06 10.77
C GLU A 481 -21.62 -28.78 11.24
N ILE A 482 -21.48 -27.79 10.36
CA ILE A 482 -20.90 -26.49 10.71
C ILE A 482 -21.70 -25.85 11.85
N SER A 483 -23.02 -25.87 11.78
CA SER A 483 -23.91 -25.32 12.81
C SER A 483 -23.70 -26.02 14.16
N ASP A 484 -23.76 -27.36 14.17
CA ASP A 484 -23.64 -28.17 15.39
C ASP A 484 -22.28 -27.98 16.05
N LYS A 485 -21.18 -28.04 15.28
CA LYS A 485 -19.82 -27.85 15.79
C LYS A 485 -19.56 -26.43 16.26
N THR A 486 -20.13 -25.43 15.59
CA THR A 486 -20.04 -24.04 16.03
C THR A 486 -20.73 -23.87 17.38
N GLU A 487 -21.91 -24.47 17.56
CA GLU A 487 -22.62 -24.46 18.84
C GLU A 487 -21.80 -25.11 19.96
N ASP A 488 -21.16 -26.25 19.68
CA ASP A 488 -20.29 -26.94 20.64
C ASP A 488 -19.07 -26.09 21.03
N ILE A 489 -18.36 -25.51 20.07
CA ILE A 489 -17.23 -24.60 20.33
C ILE A 489 -17.68 -23.41 21.19
N VAL A 490 -18.81 -22.79 20.87
CA VAL A 490 -19.33 -21.64 21.65
C VAL A 490 -19.68 -22.06 23.09
N LYS A 491 -20.28 -23.24 23.27
CA LYS A 491 -20.58 -23.76 24.62
C LYS A 491 -19.32 -24.03 25.43
N ASP A 492 -18.29 -24.62 24.82
CA ASP A 492 -17.02 -24.90 25.47
C ASP A 492 -16.31 -23.61 25.89
N VAL A 493 -16.20 -22.64 24.98
CA VAL A 493 -15.64 -21.31 25.30
C VAL A 493 -16.41 -20.61 26.42
N ALA A 494 -17.75 -20.63 26.36
CA ALA A 494 -18.59 -20.01 27.38
C ALA A 494 -18.42 -20.68 28.76
N LYS A 495 -18.14 -21.98 28.79
CA LYS A 495 -17.84 -22.71 30.02
C LYS A 495 -16.46 -22.33 30.57
N ASP A 496 -15.44 -22.28 29.73
CA ASP A 496 -14.08 -21.94 30.17
C ASP A 496 -13.98 -20.50 30.71
N ILE A 497 -14.69 -19.56 30.10
CA ILE A 497 -14.81 -18.19 30.63
C ILE A 497 -15.47 -18.16 32.00
N LYS A 498 -16.50 -19.00 32.24
CA LYS A 498 -17.18 -19.10 33.55
C LYS A 498 -16.30 -19.75 34.60
N ASP A 499 -15.57 -20.81 34.24
CA ASP A 499 -14.68 -21.53 35.17
C ASP A 499 -13.47 -20.69 35.60
N LYS A 500 -13.18 -19.59 34.88
CA LYS A 500 -12.15 -18.59 35.19
C LYS A 500 -12.66 -17.37 36.00
N LYS A 501 -13.97 -17.26 36.29
CA LYS A 501 -14.53 -16.30 37.26
C LYS A 501 -14.23 -16.76 38.68
#